data_AF-A0A6A7BQP9-F1
#
_entry.id   AF-A0A6A7BQP9-F1
#
_cell.length_a   1.000
_cell.length_b   1.000
_cell.length_c   1.000
_cell.angle_alpha   90.00
_cell.angle_beta   90.00
_cell.angle_gamma   90.00
#
_symmetry.space_group_name_H-M   'P 1'
#
loop_
_entity.id
_entity.type
_entity.pdbx_description
1 polymer ?
#
loop_
_entity_poly.entity_id
_entity_poly.type
_entity_poly.pdbx_seq_one_letter_code
_entity_poly.pdbx_strand_id
1 'polypeptide(L)'
;MSQTPTLQAPVAAHGLGPHPSLPYIAFYSLVALVTAPYRRAFQLYTWQPLREFRAAGADPDFLIPLVREWKADKYAELQSVQVAATFCGGAVFSSLPLSRSANAIWVADALWMAALICAISAIITGIQTKSILDDLPSRQQLESSLSLPDVELQRMRRTILRYKKTPGIKHLIMMFIWQ
;
A
#
# COMPACT_ATOMS: atom_id res chain seq x y z
N MET A 1 32.23 15.63 -62.61
CA MET A 1 31.90 16.77 -61.72
C MET A 1 30.41 16.75 -61.45
N SER A 2 30.00 16.32 -60.25
CA SER A 2 28.67 16.64 -59.70
C SER A 2 28.76 16.42 -58.19
N GLN A 3 28.74 17.50 -57.43
CA GLN A 3 28.80 17.50 -55.97
C GLN A 3 27.37 17.31 -55.43
N THR A 4 27.15 16.25 -54.66
CA THR A 4 25.94 16.03 -53.87
C THR A 4 26.03 16.83 -52.56
N PRO A 5 25.02 17.66 -52.22
CA PRO A 5 25.04 18.42 -50.97
C PRO A 5 24.61 17.53 -49.79
N THR A 6 25.47 17.46 -48.78
CA THR A 6 25.22 16.79 -47.52
C THR A 6 24.23 17.61 -46.69
N LEU A 7 23.00 17.11 -46.54
CA LEU A 7 21.96 17.73 -45.72
C LEU A 7 22.29 17.53 -44.24
N GLN A 8 22.89 18.53 -43.59
CA GLN A 8 23.08 18.54 -42.13
C GLN A 8 21.73 18.76 -41.44
N ALA A 9 21.28 17.75 -40.69
CA ALA A 9 20.13 17.88 -39.81
C ALA A 9 20.44 18.86 -38.66
N PRO A 10 19.51 19.74 -38.28
CA PRO A 10 19.69 20.63 -37.15
C PRO A 10 19.75 19.83 -35.85
N VAL A 11 20.87 19.97 -35.13
CA VAL A 11 21.04 19.50 -33.75
C VAL A 11 20.02 20.24 -32.89
N ALA A 12 18.92 19.55 -32.57
CA ALA A 12 17.90 20.07 -31.67
C ALA A 12 18.57 20.36 -30.31
N ALA A 13 18.64 21.65 -29.98
CA ALA A 13 19.14 22.13 -28.71
C ALA A 13 18.41 21.40 -27.57
N HIS A 14 19.19 20.73 -26.71
CA HIS A 14 18.72 20.15 -25.46
C HIS A 14 18.02 21.24 -24.64
N GLY A 15 16.69 21.29 -24.71
CA GLY A 15 15.88 22.13 -23.87
C GLY A 15 16.14 21.77 -22.42
N LEU A 16 16.66 22.71 -21.64
CA LEU A 16 16.66 22.63 -20.19
C LEU A 16 15.24 22.34 -19.74
N GLY A 17 15.03 21.15 -19.17
CA GLY A 17 13.76 20.78 -18.58
C GLY A 17 13.35 21.80 -17.51
N PRO A 18 12.04 22.00 -17.29
CA PRO A 18 11.54 22.96 -16.31
C PRO A 18 12.13 22.65 -14.93
N HIS A 19 12.87 23.60 -14.37
CA HIS A 19 13.35 23.51 -12.99
C HIS A 19 12.14 23.46 -12.05
N PRO A 20 12.05 22.45 -11.17
CA PRO A 20 10.95 22.35 -10.24
C PRO A 20 10.93 23.57 -9.32
N SER A 21 9.76 24.20 -9.16
CA SER A 21 9.61 25.36 -8.29
C SER A 21 9.76 24.95 -6.82
N LEU A 22 10.34 25.83 -6.00
CA LEU A 22 10.47 25.65 -4.54
C LEU A 22 9.20 25.12 -3.83
N PRO A 23 7.99 25.65 -4.08
CA PRO A 23 6.77 25.11 -3.45
C PRO A 23 6.45 23.68 -3.87
N TYR A 24 6.77 23.29 -5.10
CA TYR A 24 6.59 21.92 -5.57
C TYR A 24 7.49 20.94 -4.80
N ILE A 25 8.76 21.30 -4.59
CA ILE A 25 9.71 20.51 -3.80
C ILE A 25 9.23 20.38 -2.35
N ALA A 26 8.83 21.50 -1.72
CA ALA A 26 8.36 21.50 -0.33
C ALA A 26 7.11 20.63 -0.14
N PHE A 27 6.13 20.73 -1.04
CA PHE A 27 4.93 19.88 -1.03
C PHE A 27 5.31 18.40 -1.15
N TYR A 28 6.21 18.07 -2.07
CA TYR A 28 6.67 16.71 -2.29
C TYR A 28 7.37 16.16 -1.05
N SER A 29 8.29 16.91 -0.44
CA SER A 29 8.97 16.55 0.82
C SER A 29 8.01 16.32 1.98
N LEU A 30 6.91 17.09 2.06
CA LEU A 30 5.88 16.89 3.07
C LEU A 30 5.10 15.60 2.85
N VAL A 31 4.59 15.38 1.63
CA VAL A 31 3.92 14.13 1.25
C VAL A 31 4.83 12.94 1.52
N ALA A 32 6.10 13.12 1.21
CA ALA A 32 7.16 12.17 1.41
C ALA A 32 7.32 11.77 2.88
N LEU A 33 7.44 12.76 3.77
CA LEU A 33 7.56 12.55 5.20
C LEU A 33 6.31 11.86 5.78
N VAL A 34 5.12 12.31 5.37
CA VAL A 34 3.84 11.77 5.85
C VAL A 34 3.63 10.32 5.40
N THR A 35 4.10 9.95 4.20
CA THR A 35 3.94 8.61 3.64
C THR A 35 5.09 7.65 3.99
N ALA A 36 6.20 8.15 4.55
CA ALA A 36 7.36 7.32 4.90
C ALA A 36 7.04 6.16 5.87
N PRO A 37 6.25 6.34 6.95
CA PRO A 37 5.86 5.23 7.83
C PRO A 37 5.05 4.16 7.10
N TYR A 38 4.10 4.59 6.26
CA TYR A 38 3.30 3.68 5.44
C TYR A 38 4.18 2.89 4.47
N ARG A 39 5.13 3.56 3.80
CA ARG A 39 6.08 2.91 2.90
C ARG A 39 6.88 1.83 3.62
N ARG A 40 7.42 2.14 4.80
CA ARG A 40 8.21 1.18 5.59
C ARG A 40 7.37 -0.03 5.98
N ALA A 41 6.16 0.19 6.47
CA ALA A 41 5.23 -0.88 6.81
C ALA A 41 4.88 -1.74 5.59
N PHE A 42 4.56 -1.11 4.46
CA PHE A 42 4.25 -1.84 3.22
C PHE A 42 5.43 -2.69 2.73
N GLN A 43 6.65 -2.15 2.77
CA GLN A 43 7.85 -2.89 2.36
C GLN A 43 8.08 -4.12 3.24
N LEU A 44 7.99 -3.96 4.56
CA LEU A 44 8.25 -5.03 5.51
C LEU A 44 7.13 -6.08 5.54
N TYR A 45 5.88 -5.67 5.67
CA TYR A 45 4.78 -6.60 5.90
C TYR A 45 4.16 -7.15 4.61
N THR A 46 4.34 -6.48 3.48
CA THR A 46 3.70 -6.88 2.22
C THR A 46 4.75 -7.30 1.18
N TRP A 47 5.70 -6.42 0.87
CA TRP A 47 6.60 -6.65 -0.25
C TRP A 47 7.64 -7.74 0.01
N GLN A 48 8.27 -7.73 1.19
CA GLN A 48 9.28 -8.72 1.56
C GLN A 48 8.70 -10.15 1.60
N PRO A 49 7.58 -10.42 2.29
CA PRO A 49 6.94 -11.74 2.28
C PRO A 49 6.54 -12.19 0.88
N LEU A 50 6.03 -11.27 0.03
CA LEU A 50 5.73 -11.57 -1.38
C LEU A 50 6.98 -11.98 -2.17
N ARG A 51 8.14 -11.38 -1.88
CA ARG A 51 9.41 -11.75 -2.52
C ARG A 51 9.86 -13.14 -2.04
N GLU A 52 9.72 -13.42 -0.75
CA GLU A 52 10.05 -14.71 -0.16
C GLU A 52 9.13 -15.83 -0.67
N PHE A 53 7.81 -15.58 -0.81
CA PHE A 53 6.87 -16.51 -1.45
C PHE A 53 7.25 -16.83 -2.89
N ARG A 54 7.77 -15.84 -3.64
CA ARG A 54 8.24 -16.05 -5.01
C ARG A 54 9.54 -16.86 -5.04
N ALA A 55 10.43 -16.65 -4.08
CA ALA A 55 11.68 -17.39 -3.95
C ALA A 55 11.44 -18.86 -3.56
N ALA A 56 10.46 -19.11 -2.69
CA ALA A 56 10.00 -20.44 -2.27
C ALA A 56 9.47 -21.31 -3.44
N GLY A 57 8.93 -20.66 -4.48
CA GLY A 57 8.48 -21.35 -5.68
C GLY A 57 7.25 -22.24 -5.45
N ALA A 58 7.43 -23.56 -5.63
CA ALA A 58 6.40 -24.58 -5.45
C ALA A 58 6.72 -25.55 -4.31
N ASP A 59 7.75 -25.26 -3.51
CA ASP A 59 8.16 -26.09 -2.39
C ASP A 59 7.16 -25.92 -1.23
N PRO A 60 6.36 -26.94 -0.88
CA PRO A 60 5.36 -26.85 0.16
C PRO A 60 5.99 -26.68 1.55
N ASP A 61 7.15 -27.30 1.79
CA ASP A 61 7.80 -27.34 3.10
C ASP A 61 8.30 -25.96 3.51
N PHE A 62 8.64 -25.11 2.52
CA PHE A 62 9.04 -23.73 2.75
C PHE A 62 7.87 -22.73 2.65
N LEU A 63 6.92 -22.97 1.73
CA LEU A 63 5.81 -22.03 1.50
C LEU A 63 4.79 -22.02 2.65
N ILE A 64 4.44 -23.19 3.20
CA ILE A 64 3.46 -23.34 4.28
C ILE A 64 3.85 -22.56 5.55
N PRO A 65 5.06 -22.75 6.13
CA PRO A 65 5.43 -22.01 7.34
C PRO A 65 5.52 -20.51 7.09
N LEU A 66 6.00 -20.11 5.91
CA LEU A 66 6.12 -18.69 5.54
C LEU A 66 4.74 -18.02 5.43
N VAL A 67 3.76 -18.68 4.81
CA VAL A 67 2.39 -18.14 4.72
C VAL A 67 1.74 -18.05 6.10
N ARG A 68 2.00 -19.05 6.96
CA ARG A 68 1.49 -19.06 8.34
C ARG A 68 2.01 -17.88 9.15
N GLU A 69 3.32 -17.65 9.11
CA GLU A 69 3.96 -16.53 9.81
C GLU A 69 3.46 -15.19 9.28
N TRP A 70 3.49 -15.00 7.96
CA TRP A 70 2.97 -13.80 7.32
C TRP A 70 1.51 -13.51 7.67
N LYS A 71 0.65 -14.54 7.70
CA LYS A 71 -0.76 -14.42 8.08
C LYS A 71 -0.86 -13.91 9.53
N ALA A 72 -0.09 -14.48 10.46
CA ALA A 72 -0.08 -14.04 11.86
C ALA A 72 0.33 -12.58 12.01
N ASP A 73 1.41 -12.17 11.35
CA ASP A 73 1.89 -10.78 11.35
C ASP A 73 0.84 -9.82 10.77
N LYS A 74 0.19 -10.22 9.67
CA LYS A 74 -0.87 -9.41 9.06
C LYS A 74 -2.09 -9.24 9.93
N TYR A 75 -2.49 -10.25 10.70
CA TYR A 75 -3.57 -10.06 11.69
C TYR A 75 -3.18 -9.06 12.77
N ALA A 76 -1.95 -9.14 13.29
CA ALA A 76 -1.46 -8.19 14.29
C ALA A 76 -1.44 -6.75 13.74
N GLU A 77 -0.97 -6.57 12.50
CA GLU A 77 -1.00 -5.29 11.80
C GLU A 77 -2.45 -4.78 11.67
N LEU A 78 -3.36 -5.59 11.14
CA LEU A 78 -4.76 -5.20 10.95
C LEU A 78 -5.46 -4.84 12.27
N GLN A 79 -5.19 -5.60 13.34
CA GLN A 79 -5.74 -5.32 14.65
C GLN A 79 -5.23 -3.97 15.18
N SER A 80 -3.95 -3.67 15.04
CA SER A 80 -3.40 -2.38 15.48
C SER A 80 -3.96 -1.20 14.67
N VAL A 81 -4.12 -1.36 13.35
CA VAL A 81 -4.78 -0.36 12.49
C VAL A 81 -6.24 -0.14 12.90
N GLN A 82 -6.98 -1.20 13.20
CA GLN A 82 -8.37 -1.09 13.64
C GLN A 82 -8.48 -0.37 14.98
N VAL A 83 -7.62 -0.71 15.95
CA VAL A 83 -7.58 -0.02 17.26
C VAL A 83 -7.23 1.46 17.08
N ALA A 84 -6.20 1.77 16.29
CA ALA A 84 -5.81 3.15 16.02
C ALA A 84 -6.93 3.95 15.32
N ALA A 85 -7.57 3.37 14.30
CA ALA A 85 -8.69 3.99 13.60
C ALA A 85 -9.90 4.22 14.51
N THR A 86 -10.19 3.27 15.41
CA THR A 86 -11.28 3.39 16.38
C THR A 86 -10.98 4.48 17.41
N PHE A 87 -9.74 4.55 17.90
CA PHE A 87 -9.29 5.60 18.81
C PHE A 87 -9.36 6.99 18.16
N CYS A 88 -8.84 7.13 16.93
CA CYS A 88 -8.95 8.36 16.17
C CYS A 88 -10.42 8.75 15.93
N GLY A 89 -11.26 7.78 15.54
CA GLY A 89 -12.70 8.00 15.40
C GLY A 89 -13.35 8.46 16.71
N GLY A 90 -13.01 7.85 17.83
CA GLY A 90 -13.51 8.22 19.16
C GLY A 90 -13.06 9.61 19.62
N ALA A 91 -11.79 9.96 19.41
CA ALA A 91 -11.23 11.29 19.70
C ALA A 91 -11.87 12.37 18.83
N VAL A 92 -12.18 12.04 17.58
CA VAL A 92 -13.03 12.86 16.72
C VAL A 92 -14.39 12.96 17.38
N PHE A 93 -15.20 11.91 17.54
CA PHE A 93 -16.54 12.02 18.15
C PHE A 93 -16.61 12.78 19.50
N SER A 94 -15.61 12.66 20.38
CA SER A 94 -15.58 13.34 21.67
C SER A 94 -15.31 14.85 21.58
N SER A 95 -14.73 15.33 20.49
CA SER A 95 -14.45 16.75 20.27
C SER A 95 -15.60 17.49 19.58
N LEU A 96 -16.75 16.83 19.35
CA LEU A 96 -17.94 17.48 18.80
C LEU A 96 -18.51 18.49 19.80
N PRO A 97 -18.55 19.79 19.45
CA PRO A 97 -19.27 20.74 20.26
C PRO A 97 -20.76 20.44 20.18
N LEU A 98 -21.40 20.24 21.34
CA LEU A 98 -22.84 19.96 21.42
C LEU A 98 -23.69 21.14 20.93
N SER A 99 -23.12 22.34 20.85
CA SER A 99 -23.75 23.55 20.34
C SER A 99 -22.94 24.17 19.19
N ARG A 100 -23.62 24.52 18.09
CA ARG A 100 -23.01 25.21 16.95
C ARG A 100 -22.66 26.65 17.31
N SER A 101 -21.38 26.99 17.29
CA SER A 101 -20.91 28.37 17.32
C SER A 101 -21.13 29.01 15.94
N ALA A 102 -21.68 30.23 15.90
CA ALA A 102 -21.84 31.00 14.67
C ALA A 102 -20.50 31.41 14.02
N ASN A 103 -19.39 31.31 14.77
CA ASN A 103 -18.03 31.68 14.33
C ASN A 103 -17.13 30.46 14.05
N ALA A 104 -17.70 29.28 13.80
CA ALA A 104 -16.91 28.09 13.51
C ALA A 104 -16.12 28.26 12.20
N ILE A 105 -14.79 28.05 12.27
CA ILE A 105 -13.91 28.13 11.12
C ILE A 105 -14.16 26.88 10.26
N TRP A 106 -14.66 27.06 9.03
CA TRP A 106 -15.01 25.98 8.10
C TRP A 106 -13.88 24.95 7.85
N VAL A 107 -12.62 25.38 8.00
CA VAL A 107 -11.44 24.50 7.85
C VAL A 107 -11.44 23.40 8.90
N ALA A 108 -11.86 23.71 10.13
CA ALA A 108 -11.92 22.72 11.21
C ALA A 108 -12.97 21.64 10.88
N ASP A 109 -14.16 22.05 10.42
CA ASP A 109 -15.24 21.14 9.99
C ASP A 109 -14.86 20.30 8.77
N ALA A 110 -14.05 20.84 7.85
CA ALA A 110 -13.58 20.11 6.68
C ALA A 110 -12.50 19.06 7.05
N LEU A 111 -11.50 19.46 7.85
CA LEU A 111 -10.47 18.54 8.37
C LEU A 111 -11.10 17.43 9.22
N TRP A 112 -12.14 17.78 9.97
CA TRP A 112 -12.96 16.86 10.74
C TRP A 112 -13.57 15.75 9.89
N MET A 113 -14.36 16.14 8.88
CA MET A 113 -15.04 15.19 8.00
C MET A 113 -14.02 14.33 7.24
N ALA A 114 -12.90 14.93 6.83
CA ALA A 114 -11.80 14.19 6.21
C ALA A 114 -11.23 13.12 7.16
N ALA A 115 -10.93 13.47 8.41
CA ALA A 115 -10.42 12.52 9.40
C ALA A 115 -11.42 11.36 9.66
N LEU A 116 -12.70 11.67 9.75
CA LEU A 116 -13.76 10.67 9.93
C LEU A 116 -13.87 9.73 8.72
N ILE A 117 -13.90 10.27 7.50
CA ILE A 117 -13.93 9.48 6.26
C ILE A 117 -12.69 8.59 6.17
N CYS A 118 -11.51 9.12 6.50
CA CYS A 118 -10.27 8.35 6.53
C CYS A 118 -10.34 7.22 7.56
N ALA A 119 -10.84 7.46 8.77
CA ALA A 119 -10.99 6.45 9.81
C ALA A 119 -11.96 5.33 9.39
N ILE A 120 -13.14 5.67 8.85
CA ILE A 120 -14.12 4.70 8.34
C ILE A 120 -13.51 3.89 7.19
N SER A 121 -12.83 4.56 6.26
CA SER A 121 -12.18 3.91 5.13
C SER A 121 -11.10 2.92 5.58
N ALA A 122 -10.32 3.28 6.61
CA ALA A 122 -9.32 2.39 7.21
C ALA A 122 -9.97 1.16 7.85
N ILE A 123 -11.08 1.33 8.57
CA ILE A 123 -11.83 0.21 9.18
C ILE A 123 -12.37 -0.73 8.09
N ILE A 124 -13.04 -0.20 7.06
CA ILE A 124 -13.61 -1.01 5.98
C ILE A 124 -12.51 -1.77 5.24
N THR A 125 -11.43 -1.08 4.90
CA THR A 125 -10.28 -1.69 4.21
C THR A 125 -9.63 -2.77 5.08
N GLY A 126 -9.55 -2.54 6.39
CA GLY A 126 -9.08 -3.54 7.36
C GLY A 126 -9.94 -4.80 7.38
N ILE A 127 -11.27 -4.65 7.40
CA ILE A 127 -12.23 -5.75 7.35
C ILE A 127 -12.13 -6.53 6.03
N GLN A 128 -12.05 -5.83 4.89
CA GLN A 128 -11.88 -6.46 3.57
C GLN A 128 -10.58 -7.26 3.50
N THR A 129 -9.49 -6.70 4.01
CA THR A 129 -8.20 -7.40 4.06
C THR A 129 -8.27 -8.63 4.96
N LYS A 130 -8.95 -8.52 6.11
CA LYS A 130 -9.21 -9.64 7.01
C LYS A 130 -10.00 -10.75 6.33
N SER A 131 -11.06 -10.44 5.59
CA SER A 131 -11.83 -11.43 4.84
C SER A 131 -10.98 -12.19 3.83
N ILE A 132 -10.04 -11.52 3.17
CA ILE A 132 -9.10 -12.17 2.23
C ILE A 132 -8.11 -13.08 2.97
N LEU A 133 -7.69 -12.69 4.18
CA LEU A 133 -6.85 -13.54 5.06
C LEU A 133 -7.62 -14.75 5.60
N ASP A 134 -8.92 -14.59 5.88
CA ASP A 134 -9.81 -15.66 6.32
C ASP A 134 -10.06 -16.69 5.19
N ASP A 135 -10.02 -16.27 3.92
CA ASP A 135 -10.09 -17.18 2.75
C ASP A 135 -8.83 -18.07 2.60
N LEU A 136 -7.73 -17.75 3.28
CA LEU A 136 -6.55 -18.61 3.35
C LEU A 136 -6.76 -19.70 4.40
N PRO A 137 -6.20 -20.92 4.20
CA PRO A 137 -6.34 -22.00 5.17
C PRO A 137 -5.95 -21.55 6.59
N SER A 138 -6.71 -22.02 7.57
CA SER A 138 -6.48 -21.71 8.98
C SER A 138 -5.16 -22.34 9.45
N ARG A 139 -4.62 -21.86 10.56
CA ARG A 139 -3.39 -22.42 11.14
C ARG A 139 -3.53 -23.92 11.42
N GLN A 140 -4.68 -24.34 11.92
CA GLN A 140 -4.97 -25.75 12.21
C GLN A 140 -5.05 -26.58 10.93
N GLN A 141 -5.61 -26.01 9.85
CA GLN A 141 -5.58 -26.64 8.53
C GLN A 141 -4.14 -26.76 8.05
N LEU A 142 -3.32 -25.71 8.09
CA LEU A 142 -1.91 -25.76 7.67
C LEU A 142 -1.08 -26.77 8.50
N GLU A 143 -1.38 -26.97 9.78
CA GLU A 143 -0.69 -27.92 10.66
C GLU A 143 -1.12 -29.38 10.42
N SER A 144 -2.38 -29.65 10.07
CA SER A 144 -2.84 -30.98 9.65
C SER A 144 -2.40 -31.35 8.22
N SER A 145 -1.70 -30.45 7.53
CA SER A 145 -1.51 -30.46 6.09
C SER A 145 -0.10 -30.77 5.59
N LEU A 146 0.63 -31.63 6.31
CA LEU A 146 1.69 -32.41 5.63
C LEU A 146 1.14 -33.22 4.43
N SER A 147 -0.20 -33.30 4.30
CA SER A 147 -0.96 -33.86 3.17
C SER A 147 -1.96 -32.87 2.54
N LEU A 148 -1.66 -31.56 2.48
CA LEU A 148 -2.50 -30.61 1.73
C LEU A 148 -2.59 -31.07 0.26
N PRO A 149 -3.79 -31.24 -0.33
CA PRO A 149 -3.89 -31.57 -1.75
C PRO A 149 -3.21 -30.48 -2.60
N ASP A 150 -2.42 -30.89 -3.60
CA ASP A 150 -1.71 -29.96 -4.51
C ASP A 150 -2.61 -28.87 -5.10
N VAL A 151 -3.91 -29.18 -5.26
CA VAL A 151 -4.94 -28.25 -5.73
C VAL A 151 -5.09 -27.02 -4.83
N GLU A 152 -5.03 -27.19 -3.52
CA GLU A 152 -5.18 -26.10 -2.55
C GLU A 152 -3.91 -25.25 -2.47
N LEU A 153 -2.74 -25.89 -2.51
CA LEU A 153 -1.44 -25.22 -2.65
C LEU A 153 -1.39 -24.36 -3.92
N GLN A 154 -1.84 -24.91 -5.05
CA GLN A 154 -1.94 -24.15 -6.30
C GLN A 154 -2.94 -23.00 -6.20
N ARG A 155 -4.08 -23.19 -5.52
CA ARG A 155 -5.07 -22.13 -5.31
C ARG A 155 -4.51 -21.00 -4.45
N MET A 156 -3.90 -21.33 -3.32
CA MET A 156 -3.23 -20.38 -2.43
C MET A 156 -2.13 -19.61 -3.18
N ARG A 157 -1.28 -20.33 -3.91
CA ARG A 157 -0.24 -19.72 -4.75
C ARG A 157 -0.84 -18.81 -5.81
N ARG A 158 -1.91 -19.21 -6.50
CA ARG A 158 -2.61 -18.36 -7.48
C ARG A 158 -3.18 -17.12 -6.82
N THR A 159 -3.72 -17.20 -5.60
CA THR A 159 -4.23 -16.04 -4.86
C THR A 159 -3.10 -15.10 -4.46
N ILE A 160 -2.01 -15.60 -3.89
CA ILE A 160 -0.84 -14.81 -3.50
C ILE A 160 -0.18 -14.17 -4.74
N LEU A 161 -0.02 -14.93 -5.83
CA LEU A 161 0.57 -14.42 -7.06
C LEU A 161 -0.40 -13.54 -7.88
N ARG A 162 -1.73 -13.64 -7.66
CA ARG A 162 -2.73 -12.75 -8.25
C ARG A 162 -2.59 -11.30 -7.82
N TYR A 163 -1.96 -11.05 -6.68
CA TYR A 163 -1.56 -9.69 -6.28
C TYR A 163 -0.51 -9.04 -7.21
N LYS A 164 -0.16 -9.73 -8.30
CA LYS A 164 0.44 -9.31 -9.57
C LYS A 164 1.85 -8.71 -9.50
N LYS A 165 2.62 -9.09 -10.53
CA LYS A 165 4.01 -8.76 -10.86
C LYS A 165 4.39 -7.28 -10.88
N THR A 166 3.44 -6.35 -10.80
CA THR A 166 3.71 -4.91 -10.80
C THR A 166 2.56 -4.20 -10.09
N PRO A 167 2.82 -3.45 -9.00
CA PRO A 167 1.85 -2.48 -8.51
C PRO A 167 1.44 -1.58 -9.68
N GLY A 168 0.13 -1.40 -9.93
CA GLY A 168 -0.34 -0.59 -11.06
C GLY A 168 0.26 0.82 -11.01
N ILE A 169 0.24 1.57 -12.12
CA ILE A 169 0.89 2.89 -12.26
C ILE A 169 0.57 3.82 -11.08
N LYS A 170 -0.63 3.77 -10.48
CA LYS A 170 -0.98 4.55 -9.28
C LYS A 170 -0.17 4.18 -8.03
N HIS A 171 0.11 2.90 -7.83
CA HIS A 171 0.86 2.37 -6.70
C HIS A 171 2.37 2.41 -6.97
N LEU A 172 2.76 2.36 -8.25
CA LEU A 172 4.08 2.77 -8.75
C LEU A 172 4.32 4.26 -8.49
N ILE A 173 3.41 5.18 -8.84
CA ILE A 173 3.51 6.63 -8.55
C ILE A 173 3.67 6.85 -7.05
N MET A 174 2.95 6.10 -6.21
CA MET A 174 3.10 6.18 -4.75
C MET A 174 4.48 5.68 -4.24
N MET A 175 5.14 4.78 -4.97
CA MET A 175 6.53 4.34 -4.68
C MET A 175 7.62 5.15 -5.42
N PHE A 176 7.33 5.69 -6.60
CA PHE A 176 8.22 6.40 -7.53
C PHE A 176 8.24 7.90 -7.31
N ILE A 177 7.28 8.46 -6.57
CA ILE A 177 7.40 9.79 -5.95
C ILE A 177 8.58 9.82 -4.93
N TRP A 178 9.56 8.92 -5.01
CA TRP A 178 10.68 8.79 -4.08
C TRP A 178 11.91 8.07 -4.66
N GLN A 179 11.96 7.83 -5.98
CA GLN A 179 13.19 7.45 -6.69
C GLN A 179 13.65 8.63 -7.54
#